data_AF-A0A228Q4D4-F1
#
_entry.id   AF-A0A228Q4D4-F1
#
_cell.length_a   1.000
_cell.length_b   1.000
_cell.length_c   1.000
_cell.angle_alpha   90.00
_cell.angle_beta   90.00
_cell.angle_gamma   90.00
#
_symmetry.space_group_name_H-M   'P 1'
#
loop_
_entity.id
_entity.type
_entity.pdbx_description
1 polymer ?
#
loop_
_entity_poly.entity_id
_entity_poly.type
_entity_poly.pdbx_seq_one_letter_code
_entity_poly.pdbx_strand_id
1 'polypeptide(L)'
;MIEVQRLQAGVSLEGPHYIIQLIPVSSADSLGSPTVIVSVLARPALTGDDRNVRLEAYDVRHEFQLADIAVDAHEMRCLRIAYERAPLFREGFTLALEEGMAEQLAAYLPRIDLISLVATGVSEAVKPKLGRAPLPHEQAVIADVVASTVLDQSTPAQAMAFAMGLSSECVFSETRGDHPDYVVLGAALRSPAVVAILEDAQRGR
;
A
#
# COMPACT_ATOMS: atom_id res chain seq x y z
N MET A 1 -11.08 -18.46 10.40
CA MET A 1 -11.49 -17.05 10.21
C MET A 1 -10.23 -16.27 9.92
N ILE A 2 -10.22 -15.50 8.84
CA ILE A 2 -9.10 -14.63 8.48
C ILE A 2 -9.29 -13.30 9.21
N GLU A 3 -8.30 -12.89 9.97
CA GLU A 3 -8.27 -11.58 10.61
C GLU A 3 -7.63 -10.58 9.66
N VAL A 4 -8.24 -9.40 9.53
CA VAL A 4 -7.68 -8.31 8.73
C VAL A 4 -7.19 -7.23 9.67
N GLN A 5 -5.89 -6.95 9.63
CA GLN A 5 -5.28 -5.88 10.42
C GLN A 5 -4.82 -4.75 9.51
N ARG A 6 -5.01 -3.51 9.99
CA ARG A 6 -4.55 -2.30 9.32
C ARG A 6 -3.05 -2.15 9.57
N LEU A 7 -2.26 -2.07 8.49
CA LEU A 7 -0.88 -1.58 8.54
C LEU A 7 -0.89 -0.06 8.32
N GLN A 8 0.25 0.62 8.26
CA GLN A 8 0.27 2.08 8.02
C GLN A 8 -0.41 2.45 6.69
N ALA A 9 0.14 2.06 5.54
CA ALA A 9 -0.48 2.31 4.23
C ALA A 9 -1.18 1.06 3.62
N GLY A 10 -1.11 -0.09 4.30
CA GLY A 10 -1.57 -1.38 3.77
C GLY A 10 -2.46 -2.18 4.72
N VAL A 11 -2.57 -3.47 4.44
CA VAL A 11 -3.31 -4.44 5.27
C VAL A 11 -2.53 -5.74 5.45
N SER A 12 -2.77 -6.42 6.56
CA SER A 12 -2.29 -7.78 6.87
C SER A 12 -3.49 -8.72 6.95
N LEU A 13 -3.48 -9.78 6.15
CA LEU A 13 -4.47 -10.85 6.18
C LEU A 13 -3.87 -12.02 6.94
N GLU A 14 -4.36 -12.28 8.14
CA GLU A 14 -3.80 -13.26 9.07
C GLU A 14 -4.70 -14.48 9.16
N GLY A 15 -4.13 -15.63 8.80
CA GLY A 15 -4.76 -16.91 8.99
C GLY A 15 -3.95 -17.83 9.92
N PRO A 16 -4.38 -19.09 10.04
CA PRO A 16 -3.71 -20.07 10.90
C PRO A 16 -2.24 -20.31 10.53
N HIS A 17 -1.91 -20.45 9.25
CA HIS A 17 -0.57 -20.83 8.80
C HIS A 17 0.17 -19.70 8.09
N TYR A 18 -0.54 -18.76 7.48
CA TYR A 18 0.06 -17.69 6.70
C TYR A 18 -0.42 -16.31 7.13
N ILE A 19 0.46 -15.32 6.94
CA ILE A 19 0.14 -13.90 6.98
C ILE A 19 0.49 -13.33 5.60
N ILE A 20 -0.48 -12.71 4.94
CA ILE A 20 -0.30 -12.03 3.65
C ILE A 20 -0.41 -10.53 3.89
N GLN A 21 0.68 -9.80 3.68
CA GLN A 21 0.71 -8.35 3.78
C GLN A 21 0.61 -7.75 2.38
N LEU A 22 -0.34 -6.83 2.21
CA LEU A 22 -0.52 -6.05 0.99
C LEU A 22 -0.21 -4.59 1.30
N ILE A 23 0.80 -4.04 0.64
CA ILE A 23 1.29 -2.68 0.87
C ILE A 23 1.34 -1.93 -0.48
N PRO A 24 0.92 -0.66 -0.56
CA PRO A 24 1.05 0.12 -1.77
C PRO A 24 2.52 0.44 -2.10
N VAL A 25 2.82 0.58 -3.38
CA VAL A 25 4.13 1.08 -3.85
C VAL A 25 4.11 2.61 -3.83
N SER A 26 5.02 3.20 -3.07
CA SER A 26 5.08 4.66 -2.84
C SER A 26 5.59 5.48 -4.04
N SER A 27 6.13 4.83 -5.08
CA SER A 27 6.75 5.45 -6.26
C SER A 27 6.42 4.69 -7.55
N ALA A 28 5.15 4.64 -7.94
CA ALA A 28 4.78 4.16 -9.26
C ALA A 28 5.17 5.23 -10.30
N ASP A 29 6.33 5.06 -10.93
CA ASP A 29 6.96 6.07 -11.80
C ASP A 29 6.32 6.18 -13.20
N SER A 30 5.51 5.20 -13.63
CA SER A 30 4.94 5.14 -14.98
C SER A 30 3.69 4.26 -15.11
N LEU A 31 2.99 4.39 -16.24
CA LEU A 31 1.91 3.48 -16.62
C LEU A 31 2.47 2.07 -16.82
N GLY A 32 2.03 1.11 -16.00
CA GLY A 32 2.62 -0.24 -15.96
C GLY A 32 3.76 -0.39 -14.95
N SER A 33 3.99 0.58 -14.07
CA SER A 33 4.79 0.33 -12.87
C SER A 33 4.03 -0.58 -11.90
N PRO A 34 4.73 -1.40 -11.11
CA PRO A 34 4.13 -2.12 -9.99
C PRO A 34 3.42 -1.19 -9.01
N THR A 35 2.33 -1.68 -8.43
CA THR A 35 1.46 -0.91 -7.53
C THR A 35 1.21 -1.65 -6.22
N VAL A 36 1.49 -2.95 -6.15
CA VAL A 36 1.24 -3.76 -4.95
C VAL A 36 2.51 -4.48 -4.54
N ILE A 37 2.93 -4.29 -3.29
CA ILE A 37 3.90 -5.14 -2.61
C ILE A 37 3.13 -6.25 -1.90
N VAL A 38 3.47 -7.50 -2.20
CA VAL A 38 2.90 -8.68 -1.53
C VAL A 38 4.00 -9.33 -0.69
N SER A 39 3.83 -9.38 0.63
CA SER A 39 4.75 -10.06 1.55
C SER A 39 4.06 -11.24 2.23
N VAL A 40 4.65 -12.44 2.15
CA VAL A 40 4.11 -13.66 2.76
C VAL A 40 5.01 -14.15 3.90
N LEU A 41 4.40 -14.29 5.08
CA LEU A 41 5.03 -14.87 6.27
C LEU A 41 4.33 -16.20 6.61
N ALA A 42 5.11 -17.26 6.81
CA ALA A 42 4.65 -18.47 7.45
C ALA A 42 4.67 -18.31 8.96
N ARG A 43 3.63 -18.79 9.64
CA ARG A 43 3.53 -18.76 11.10
C ARG A 43 4.23 -19.98 11.72
N PRO A 44 4.64 -19.89 13.00
CA PRO A 44 5.16 -21.01 13.79
C PRO A 44 4.37 -22.32 13.65
N ALA A 45 3.05 -22.24 13.56
CA ALA A 45 2.18 -23.41 13.41
C ALA A 45 2.47 -24.22 12.13
N LEU A 46 3.02 -23.59 11.10
CA LEU A 46 3.39 -24.24 9.85
C LEU A 46 4.85 -24.71 9.82
N THR A 47 5.78 -23.87 10.29
CA THR A 47 7.22 -24.14 10.15
C THR A 47 7.83 -24.88 11.35
N GLY A 48 7.18 -24.82 12.52
CA GLY A 48 7.74 -25.29 13.78
C GLY A 48 8.76 -24.35 14.41
N ASP A 49 8.99 -23.16 13.85
CA ASP A 49 9.88 -22.14 14.42
C ASP A 49 9.25 -21.38 15.58
N ASP A 50 10.05 -20.59 16.29
CA ASP A 50 9.60 -19.71 17.38
C ASP A 50 9.05 -18.35 16.93
N ARG A 51 9.15 -18.07 15.62
CA ARG A 51 8.77 -16.79 15.01
C ARG A 51 8.20 -16.98 13.61
N ASN A 52 7.52 -15.95 13.12
CA ASN A 52 7.07 -15.92 11.73
C ASN A 52 8.29 -15.95 10.79
N VAL A 53 8.25 -16.81 9.79
CA VAL A 53 9.29 -16.95 8.76
C VAL A 53 8.83 -16.27 7.49
N ARG A 54 9.59 -15.30 7.01
CA ARG A 54 9.35 -14.74 5.68
C ARG A 54 9.68 -15.81 4.64
N LEU A 55 8.70 -16.17 3.80
CA LEU A 55 8.86 -17.22 2.79
C LEU A 55 9.58 -16.75 1.53
N GLU A 56 9.83 -15.45 1.45
CA GLU A 56 10.39 -14.76 0.32
C GLU A 56 11.90 -14.66 0.42
N ALA A 57 12.59 -14.90 -0.69
CA ALA A 57 14.01 -14.63 -0.78
C ALA A 57 14.26 -13.11 -0.81
N TYR A 58 15.23 -12.63 -0.03
CA TYR A 58 15.54 -11.21 0.14
C TYR A 58 15.93 -10.49 -1.16
N ASP A 59 16.38 -11.23 -2.18
CA ASP A 59 16.87 -10.73 -3.45
C ASP A 59 15.77 -10.57 -4.53
N VAL A 60 14.57 -11.11 -4.29
CA VAL A 60 13.44 -10.98 -5.21
C VAL A 60 12.65 -9.73 -4.83
N ARG A 61 12.44 -8.81 -5.78
CA ARG A 61 11.48 -7.71 -5.57
C ARG A 61 10.09 -8.30 -5.44
N HIS A 62 9.27 -7.87 -4.49
CA HIS A 62 7.90 -8.38 -4.31
C HIS A 62 6.83 -7.37 -4.73
N GLU A 63 7.22 -6.51 -5.67
CA GLU A 63 6.37 -5.52 -6.31
C GLU A 63 5.75 -6.13 -7.57
N PHE A 64 4.42 -6.05 -7.66
CA PHE A 64 3.61 -6.56 -8.76
C PHE A 64 2.68 -5.47 -9.27
N GLN A 65 2.36 -5.51 -10.56
CA GLN A 65 1.14 -4.86 -11.04
C GLN A 65 -0.06 -5.67 -10.53
N LEU A 66 -1.21 -5.03 -10.34
CA LEU A 66 -2.45 -5.75 -10.03
C LEU A 66 -2.75 -6.85 -11.07
N ALA A 67 -2.44 -6.61 -12.35
CA ALA A 67 -2.63 -7.57 -13.44
C ALA A 67 -1.70 -8.80 -13.38
N ASP A 68 -0.60 -8.74 -12.62
CA ASP A 68 0.30 -9.87 -12.39
C ASP A 68 -0.15 -10.73 -11.19
N ILE A 69 -1.22 -10.34 -10.49
CA ILE A 69 -1.79 -11.04 -9.35
C ILE A 69 -3.12 -11.69 -9.76
N ALA A 70 -3.15 -13.01 -9.80
CA ALA A 70 -4.37 -13.79 -10.00
C ALA A 70 -4.78 -14.48 -8.71
N VAL A 71 -6.05 -14.34 -8.33
CA VAL A 71 -6.63 -14.99 -7.14
C VAL A 71 -7.82 -15.82 -7.60
N ASP A 72 -7.82 -17.09 -7.25
CA ASP A 72 -8.98 -17.96 -7.32
C ASP A 72 -9.41 -18.41 -5.91
N ALA A 73 -10.36 -19.35 -5.81
CA ALA A 73 -10.91 -19.77 -4.53
C ALA A 73 -9.88 -20.44 -3.60
N HIS A 74 -8.79 -20.98 -4.12
CA HIS A 74 -7.84 -21.80 -3.37
C HIS A 74 -6.38 -21.42 -3.59
N GLU A 75 -6.09 -20.52 -4.52
CA GLU A 75 -4.73 -20.18 -4.91
C GLU A 75 -4.59 -18.69 -5.24
N MET A 76 -3.48 -18.12 -4.79
CA MET A 76 -2.98 -16.84 -5.25
C MET A 76 -1.69 -17.06 -6.05
N ARG A 77 -1.62 -16.46 -7.23
CA ARG A 77 -0.45 -16.45 -8.12
C ARG A 77 0.01 -15.02 -8.30
N CYS A 78 1.24 -14.72 -7.91
CA CYS A 78 1.89 -13.45 -8.15
C CYS A 78 3.02 -13.69 -9.15
N LEU A 79 2.79 -13.39 -10.43
CA LEU A 79 3.67 -13.79 -11.53
C LEU A 79 3.89 -12.64 -12.53
N ARG A 80 5.06 -12.02 -12.48
CA ARG A 80 5.41 -10.87 -13.35
C ARG A 80 6.33 -11.26 -14.50
N ILE A 81 6.37 -10.44 -15.55
CA ILE A 81 7.42 -10.55 -16.57
C ILE A 81 8.74 -10.10 -15.95
N ALA A 82 9.72 -11.00 -15.86
CA ALA A 82 11.05 -10.67 -15.37
C ALA A 82 12.01 -10.19 -16.47
N TYR A 83 11.78 -10.64 -17.71
CA TYR A 83 12.66 -10.34 -18.84
C TYR A 83 11.81 -9.93 -20.05
N GLU A 84 11.89 -8.66 -20.47
CA GLU A 84 11.11 -8.12 -21.60
C GLU A 84 11.33 -8.91 -22.90
N ARG A 85 12.54 -9.46 -23.10
CA ARG A 85 12.89 -10.27 -24.27
C ARG A 85 12.31 -11.69 -24.24
N ALA A 86 11.76 -12.12 -23.11
CA ALA A 86 11.11 -13.42 -22.93
C ALA A 86 9.72 -13.24 -22.26
N PRO A 87 8.75 -12.63 -22.97
CA PRO A 87 7.47 -12.20 -22.37
C PRO A 87 6.57 -13.35 -21.88
N LEU A 88 6.86 -14.59 -22.30
CA LEU A 88 6.17 -15.80 -21.84
C LEU A 88 6.78 -16.38 -20.57
N PHE A 89 7.97 -15.94 -20.17
CA PHE A 89 8.61 -16.36 -18.93
C PHE A 89 8.19 -15.42 -17.79
N ARG A 90 7.70 -16.01 -16.70
CA ARG A 90 7.19 -15.29 -15.53
C ARG A 90 7.93 -15.72 -14.28
N GLU A 91 8.25 -14.78 -13.41
CA GLU A 91 8.84 -15.03 -12.09
C GLU A 91 7.90 -14.56 -10.98
N GLY A 92 7.99 -15.24 -9.85
CA GLY A 92 7.24 -14.92 -8.65
C GLY A 92 6.89 -16.20 -7.89
N PHE A 93 5.69 -16.27 -7.34
CA PHE A 93 5.30 -17.39 -6.49
C PHE A 93 3.82 -17.75 -6.62
N THR A 94 3.49 -18.89 -6.03
CA THR A 94 2.13 -19.39 -5.91
C THR A 94 1.91 -19.81 -4.47
N LEU A 95 0.73 -19.48 -3.92
CA LEU A 95 0.37 -19.76 -2.53
C LEU A 95 -1.01 -20.39 -2.48
N ALA A 96 -1.11 -21.56 -1.85
CA ALA A 96 -2.40 -22.15 -1.50
C ALA A 96 -3.05 -21.29 -0.41
N LEU A 97 -4.29 -20.87 -0.66
CA LEU A 97 -5.05 -19.99 0.20
C LEU A 97 -5.84 -20.77 1.24
N GLU A 98 -5.86 -20.22 2.44
CA GLU A 98 -6.71 -20.71 3.53
C GLU A 98 -8.15 -20.23 3.32
N GLU A 99 -9.10 -20.95 3.92
CA GLU A 99 -10.52 -20.62 3.82
C GLU A 99 -10.80 -19.16 4.24
N GLY A 100 -11.44 -18.41 3.34
CA GLY A 100 -11.74 -16.98 3.52
C GLY A 100 -10.65 -16.02 3.04
N MET A 101 -9.43 -16.46 2.71
CA MET A 101 -8.37 -15.55 2.23
C MET A 101 -8.68 -14.97 0.85
N ALA A 102 -9.21 -15.79 -0.06
CA ALA A 102 -9.53 -15.37 -1.42
C ALA A 102 -10.51 -14.17 -1.44
N GLU A 103 -11.53 -14.21 -0.56
CA GLU A 103 -12.52 -13.14 -0.43
C GLU A 103 -11.89 -11.83 0.06
N GLN A 104 -11.01 -11.92 1.06
CA GLN A 104 -10.29 -10.75 1.57
C GLN A 104 -9.33 -10.19 0.51
N LEU A 105 -8.58 -11.05 -0.18
CA LEU A 105 -7.69 -10.63 -1.27
C LEU A 105 -8.47 -9.92 -2.38
N ALA A 106 -9.61 -10.47 -2.82
CA ALA A 106 -10.47 -9.84 -3.81
C ALA A 106 -11.01 -8.46 -3.35
N ALA A 107 -11.27 -8.30 -2.05
CA ALA A 107 -11.75 -7.05 -1.49
C ALA A 107 -10.66 -5.97 -1.36
N TYR A 108 -9.43 -6.36 -1.02
CA TYR A 108 -8.36 -5.42 -0.68
C TYR A 108 -7.36 -5.15 -1.80
N LEU A 109 -7.06 -6.11 -2.69
CA LEU A 109 -6.09 -5.89 -3.79
C LEU A 109 -6.43 -4.66 -4.65
N PRO A 110 -7.67 -4.46 -5.13
CA PRO A 110 -8.02 -3.27 -5.91
C PRO A 110 -7.87 -1.97 -5.11
N ARG A 111 -8.08 -2.02 -3.78
CA ARG A 111 -7.93 -0.84 -2.91
C ARG A 111 -6.47 -0.49 -2.70
N ILE A 112 -5.60 -1.48 -2.54
CA ILE A 112 -4.15 -1.27 -2.43
C ILE A 112 -3.58 -0.70 -3.73
N ASP A 113 -4.03 -1.23 -4.87
CA ASP A 113 -3.69 -0.67 -6.19
C ASP A 113 -4.13 0.80 -6.30
N LEU A 114 -5.38 1.10 -5.95
CA LEU A 114 -5.91 2.46 -5.93
C LEU A 114 -5.09 3.41 -5.04
N ILE A 115 -4.64 2.96 -3.86
CA ILE A 115 -3.82 3.78 -2.97
C ILE A 115 -2.52 4.19 -3.65
N SER A 116 -1.82 3.26 -4.33
CA SER A 116 -0.60 3.58 -5.06
C SER A 116 -0.84 4.61 -6.17
N LEU A 117 -1.90 4.41 -6.98
CA LEU A 117 -2.25 5.31 -8.07
C LEU A 117 -2.61 6.71 -7.57
N VAL A 118 -3.42 6.80 -6.52
CA VAL A 118 -3.83 8.07 -5.92
C VAL A 118 -2.65 8.74 -5.23
N ALA A 119 -1.79 8.00 -4.52
CA ALA A 119 -0.58 8.54 -3.90
C ALA A 119 0.39 9.13 -4.94
N THR A 120 0.54 8.50 -6.11
CA THR A 120 1.27 9.10 -7.24
C THR A 120 0.61 10.39 -7.71
N GLY A 121 -0.71 10.40 -7.92
CA GLY A 121 -1.46 11.61 -8.31
C GLY A 121 -1.32 12.76 -7.31
N VAL A 122 -1.41 12.47 -6.01
CA VAL A 122 -1.17 13.44 -4.93
C VAL A 122 0.27 13.92 -4.95
N SER A 123 1.23 13.02 -5.12
CA SER A 123 2.66 13.35 -5.21
C SER A 123 2.94 14.33 -6.36
N GLU A 124 2.35 14.12 -7.54
CA GLU A 124 2.44 15.07 -8.66
C GLU A 124 1.77 16.41 -8.33
N ALA A 125 0.61 16.40 -7.69
CA ALA A 125 -0.13 17.61 -7.36
C ALA A 125 0.58 18.49 -6.30
N VAL A 126 1.35 17.90 -5.38
CA VAL A 126 2.10 18.67 -4.37
C VAL A 126 3.44 19.22 -4.88
N LYS A 127 4.03 18.64 -5.93
CA LYS A 127 5.33 19.05 -6.49
C LYS A 127 5.47 20.56 -6.71
N PRO A 128 4.51 21.27 -7.32
CA PRO A 128 4.64 22.72 -7.56
C PRO A 128 4.74 23.53 -6.27
N LYS A 129 4.11 23.08 -5.17
CA LYS A 129 4.16 23.75 -3.86
C LYS A 129 5.44 23.42 -3.09
N LEU A 130 5.95 22.21 -3.24
CA LEU A 130 7.23 21.80 -2.65
C LEU A 130 8.44 22.36 -3.43
N GLY A 131 8.27 22.70 -4.72
CA GLY A 131 9.36 23.08 -5.61
C GLY A 131 10.29 21.92 -5.99
N ARG A 132 9.93 20.68 -5.62
CA ARG A 132 10.67 19.44 -5.85
C ARG A 132 9.73 18.24 -5.79
N ALA A 133 10.23 17.07 -6.20
CA ALA A 133 9.58 15.80 -5.87
C ALA A 133 9.49 15.59 -4.34
N PRO A 134 8.42 14.98 -3.82
CA PRO A 134 8.36 14.55 -2.43
C PRO A 134 9.53 13.62 -2.08
N LEU A 135 10.10 13.80 -0.88
CA LEU A 135 11.13 12.92 -0.35
C LEU A 135 10.50 11.58 0.09
N PRO A 136 11.29 10.50 0.24
CA PRO A 136 10.74 9.18 0.58
C PRO A 136 9.86 9.15 1.83
N HIS A 137 10.20 9.93 2.86
CA HIS A 137 9.39 10.01 4.08
C HIS A 137 8.09 10.81 3.89
N GLU A 138 8.09 11.80 3.01
CA GLU A 138 6.88 12.54 2.63
C GLU A 138 5.98 11.65 1.76
N GLN A 139 6.55 10.84 0.86
CA GLN A 139 5.81 9.84 0.08
C GLN A 139 5.12 8.81 0.98
N ALA A 140 5.80 8.35 2.04
CA ALA A 140 5.21 7.45 3.02
C ALA A 140 4.00 8.09 3.74
N VAL A 141 4.12 9.36 4.14
CA VAL A 141 3.01 10.11 4.75
C VAL A 141 1.88 10.35 3.76
N ILE A 142 2.17 10.65 2.49
CA ILE A 142 1.16 10.78 1.43
C ILE A 142 0.40 9.46 1.28
N ALA A 143 1.11 8.33 1.20
CA ALA A 143 0.50 7.01 1.09
C ALA A 143 -0.38 6.68 2.31
N ASP A 144 0.02 7.07 3.52
CA ASP A 144 -0.75 6.88 4.76
C ASP A 144 -2.06 7.69 4.77
N VAL A 145 -2.01 8.96 4.36
CA VAL A 145 -3.20 9.81 4.17
C VAL A 145 -4.15 9.17 3.15
N VAL A 146 -3.63 8.79 1.97
CA VAL A 146 -4.44 8.16 0.92
C VAL A 146 -5.02 6.84 1.40
N ALA A 147 -4.24 6.01 2.10
CA ALA A 147 -4.72 4.74 2.64
C ALA A 147 -5.85 4.94 3.65
N SER A 148 -5.75 5.94 4.52
CA SER A 148 -6.82 6.28 5.46
C SER A 148 -8.09 6.75 4.75
N THR A 149 -7.97 7.46 3.62
CA THR A 149 -9.12 7.84 2.79
C THR A 149 -9.75 6.63 2.08
N VAL A 150 -8.94 5.74 1.50
CA VAL A 150 -9.43 4.60 0.71
C VAL A 150 -9.94 3.44 1.57
N LEU A 151 -9.19 3.06 2.61
CA LEU A 151 -9.51 1.89 3.45
C LEU A 151 -10.52 2.24 4.54
N ASP A 152 -10.30 3.38 5.21
CA ASP A 152 -11.06 3.77 6.40
C ASP A 152 -12.17 4.78 6.09
N GLN A 153 -12.31 5.18 4.82
CA GLN A 153 -13.29 6.17 4.34
C GLN A 153 -13.20 7.51 5.08
N SER A 154 -12.00 7.84 5.55
CA SER A 154 -11.74 9.10 6.23
C SER A 154 -11.86 10.27 5.27
N THR A 155 -12.45 11.37 5.74
CA THR A 155 -12.35 12.66 5.04
C THR A 155 -10.88 13.08 4.94
N PRO A 156 -10.49 13.94 3.97
CA PRO A 156 -9.10 14.40 3.86
C PRO A 156 -8.53 14.98 5.17
N ALA A 157 -9.33 15.74 5.92
CA ALA A 157 -8.92 16.30 7.21
C ALA A 157 -8.68 15.21 8.28
N GLN A 158 -9.56 14.20 8.37
CA GLN A 158 -9.38 13.08 9.29
C GLN A 158 -8.15 12.24 8.91
N ALA A 159 -7.98 11.94 7.63
CA ALA A 159 -6.84 11.19 7.12
C ALA A 159 -5.51 11.89 7.46
N MET A 160 -5.45 13.22 7.31
CA MET A 160 -4.28 13.99 7.73
C MET A 160 -4.06 13.93 9.25
N ALA A 161 -5.10 14.03 10.08
CA ALA A 161 -4.96 14.04 11.53
C ALA A 161 -4.35 12.74 12.10
N PHE A 162 -4.49 11.62 11.38
CA PHE A 162 -3.94 10.32 11.78
C PHE A 162 -2.67 9.92 11.02
N ALA A 163 -2.17 10.75 10.11
CA ALA A 163 -1.00 10.43 9.30
C ALA A 163 0.28 10.41 10.14
N MET A 164 1.00 9.30 10.08
CA MET A 164 2.17 9.04 10.93
C MET A 164 3.47 9.30 10.18
N GLY A 165 4.37 10.07 10.79
CA GLY A 165 5.72 10.31 10.27
C GLY A 165 6.72 9.22 10.67
N LEU A 166 7.98 9.43 10.31
CA LEU A 166 9.10 8.52 10.62
C LEU A 166 9.26 8.20 12.12
N SER A 167 8.87 9.11 13.02
CA SER A 167 8.94 8.92 14.47
C SER A 167 7.77 8.12 15.04
N SER A 168 6.86 7.63 14.20
CA SER A 168 5.57 7.05 14.62
C SER A 168 4.74 8.05 15.44
N GLU A 169 4.77 9.32 15.05
CA GLU A 169 3.94 10.38 15.62
C GLU A 169 3.09 11.03 14.52
N CYS A 170 1.91 11.52 14.88
CA CYS A 170 1.07 12.28 13.96
C CYS A 170 1.81 13.55 13.51
N VAL A 171 1.99 13.72 12.21
CA VAL A 171 2.77 14.85 11.66
C VAL A 171 1.93 16.09 11.34
N PHE A 172 0.61 15.95 11.29
CA PHE A 172 -0.31 17.07 11.05
C PHE A 172 -1.19 17.34 12.26
N SER A 173 -1.31 18.61 12.64
CA SER A 173 -2.14 19.01 13.77
C SER A 173 -2.69 20.41 13.58
N GLU A 174 -3.99 20.57 13.76
CA GLU A 174 -4.63 21.89 13.76
C GLU A 174 -4.34 22.69 15.04
N THR A 175 -4.06 22.00 16.16
CA THR A 175 -3.86 22.64 17.48
C THR A 175 -2.40 22.91 17.79
N ARG A 176 -1.48 22.02 17.39
CA ARG A 176 -0.04 22.15 17.64
C ARG A 176 0.73 22.70 16.44
N GLY A 177 0.09 22.79 15.28
CA GLY A 177 0.76 23.00 14.00
C GLY A 177 1.36 21.70 13.47
N ASP A 178 1.66 21.70 12.18
CA ASP A 178 2.33 20.57 11.52
C ASP A 178 3.77 20.43 12.02
N HIS A 179 4.26 19.20 12.07
CA HIS A 179 5.65 18.91 12.42
C HIS A 179 6.61 19.68 11.49
N PRO A 180 7.73 20.25 12.00
CA PRO A 180 8.61 21.12 11.22
C PRO A 180 9.03 20.57 9.84
N ASP A 181 9.33 19.27 9.78
CA ASP A 181 9.75 18.60 8.55
C ASP A 181 8.61 18.45 7.51
N TYR A 182 7.35 18.63 7.91
CA TYR A 182 6.17 18.38 7.10
C TYR A 182 5.30 19.62 6.88
N VAL A 183 5.71 20.81 7.36
CA VAL A 183 4.88 22.04 7.26
C VAL A 183 4.50 22.36 5.81
N VAL A 184 5.45 22.31 4.89
CA VAL A 184 5.19 22.61 3.48
C VAL A 184 4.31 21.52 2.84
N LEU A 185 4.54 20.26 3.20
CA LEU A 185 3.71 19.15 2.75
C LEU A 185 2.28 19.28 3.27
N GLY A 186 2.09 19.57 4.55
CA GLY A 186 0.77 19.73 5.16
C GLY A 186 0.00 20.88 4.54
N ALA A 187 0.65 22.00 4.22
CA ALA A 187 0.03 23.09 3.48
C ALA A 187 -0.32 22.68 2.02
N ALA A 188 0.49 21.84 1.39
CA ALA A 188 0.24 21.34 0.04
C ALA A 188 -0.92 20.32 -0.01
N LEU A 189 -0.99 19.42 0.97
CA LEU A 189 -2.05 18.41 1.08
C LEU A 189 -3.44 19.04 1.34
N ARG A 190 -3.48 20.17 2.04
CA ARG A 190 -4.71 20.95 2.24
C ARG A 190 -5.11 21.82 1.03
N SER A 191 -4.36 21.75 -0.07
CA SER A 191 -4.70 22.54 -1.26
C SER A 191 -5.94 21.97 -1.98
N PRO A 192 -6.77 22.81 -2.62
CA PRO A 192 -7.99 22.36 -3.27
C PRO A 192 -7.77 21.25 -4.32
N ALA A 193 -6.64 21.30 -5.04
CA ALA A 193 -6.30 20.27 -6.03
C ALA A 193 -6.08 18.89 -5.39
N VAL A 194 -5.38 18.83 -4.25
CA VAL A 194 -5.16 17.56 -3.54
C VAL A 194 -6.43 17.07 -2.86
N VAL A 195 -7.19 17.99 -2.23
CA VAL A 195 -8.47 17.64 -1.60
C VAL A 195 -9.44 17.03 -2.61
N ALA A 196 -9.52 17.59 -3.82
CA ALA A 196 -10.35 17.03 -4.89
C ALA A 196 -9.95 15.59 -5.27
N ILE A 197 -8.63 15.34 -5.42
CA ILE A 197 -8.12 13.98 -5.70
C ILE A 197 -8.52 12.99 -4.59
N LEU A 198 -8.37 13.40 -3.32
CA LEU A 198 -8.70 12.55 -2.17
C LEU A 198 -10.21 12.28 -2.06
N GLU A 199 -11.04 13.29 -2.29
CA GLU A 199 -12.50 13.13 -2.31
C GLU A 199 -12.97 12.21 -3.45
N ASP A 200 -12.37 12.32 -4.63
CA ASP A 200 -12.70 11.43 -5.74
C ASP A 200 -12.27 9.99 -5.47
N ALA A 201 -11.11 9.78 -4.84
CA ALA A 201 -10.67 8.47 -4.38
C ALA A 201 -11.63 7.85 -3.34
N GLN A 202 -12.24 8.68 -2.48
CA GLN A 202 -13.25 8.23 -1.52
C GLN A 202 -14.57 7.79 -2.21
N ARG A 203 -14.89 8.38 -3.37
CA ARG A 203 -16.12 8.13 -4.14
C ARG A 203 -16.00 7.00 -5.17
N GLY A 204 -14.80 6.75 -5.69
CA GLY A 204 -14.52 5.87 -6.84
C GLY A 204 -14.68 4.37 -6.59
N ARG A 205 -15.87 3.95 -6.18
CA ARG A 205 -16.34 2.55 -6.22
C ARG A 205 -16.91 2.20 -7.58
#